data_AF-A0A9W9SPC0-F1
#
_entry.id   AF-A0A9W9SPC0-F1
#
_cell.length_a   1.000
_cell.length_b   1.000
_cell.length_c   1.000
_cell.angle_alpha   90.00
_cell.angle_beta   90.00
_cell.angle_gamma   90.00
#
_symmetry.space_group_name_H-M   'P 1'
#
loop_
_entity.id
_entity.type
_entity.pdbx_description
1 polymer ?
#
loop_
_entity_poly.entity_id
_entity_poly.type
_entity_poly.pdbx_seq_one_letter_code
_entity_poly.pdbx_strand_id
1 'polypeptide(L)'
;MENETINPYNTIDIHHDVHDMPEGTISRPRQDPSDVTLLFEVESNSDISWDNPCPDFSSLLYSPISFMPNIILDDSLILSGHEHQAFYHYQDRFISDRLLKTPQWSMFGCILQSIYHIPMAMHLLIAASSMDLNRRSPNPTISPGVTKAHFRKGSEMLIQLMNVHAEPHHFSTLSSWFFLYLCMGRREILDKNGVDQLSQAILKYIQRYNLDSLSANIKSEQSLLASSWHDSSHSAEPGLIGRLMLLLAAEDIEMGFEGCGGHLANHLFGSEDLHLRIFSQQRYILEQYWGESYPEYEAMHDIQVTPVIEFGNKVGMIFQRVNRLSNGASEEVMPRDLDIEGRISQTETVYLIADLA
;
A
#
# COMPACT_ATOMS: atom_id res chain seq x y z
N MET A 1 -20.44 62.19 -9.03
CA MET A 1 -20.92 61.17 -9.98
C MET A 1 -20.69 59.83 -9.27
N GLU A 2 -21.51 59.49 -8.28
CA GLU A 2 -22.81 58.78 -8.44
C GLU A 2 -22.62 57.47 -9.20
N ASN A 3 -22.60 56.34 -8.47
CA ASN A 3 -23.71 55.37 -8.33
C ASN A 3 -23.51 54.24 -9.37
N GLU A 4 -23.85 52.96 -9.19
CA GLU A 4 -24.61 52.24 -8.19
C GLU A 4 -24.36 50.72 -8.44
N THR A 5 -24.40 49.94 -7.38
CA THR A 5 -24.67 48.49 -7.36
C THR A 5 -25.98 48.11 -8.07
N ILE A 6 -26.08 46.91 -8.67
CA ILE A 6 -27.26 46.00 -8.67
C ILE A 6 -26.93 44.65 -9.37
N ASN A 7 -27.10 43.56 -8.63
CA ASN A 7 -27.62 42.23 -9.06
C ASN A 7 -29.12 42.24 -8.63
N PRO A 8 -30.14 41.50 -9.12
CA PRO A 8 -30.12 40.08 -9.55
C PRO A 8 -31.26 39.57 -10.51
N TYR A 9 -31.29 38.25 -10.72
CA TYR A 9 -32.38 37.37 -11.19
C TYR A 9 -32.79 37.36 -12.68
N ASN A 10 -32.71 36.17 -13.29
CA ASN A 10 -33.80 35.69 -14.12
C ASN A 10 -33.99 34.17 -13.99
N THR A 11 -35.21 33.83 -13.58
CA THR A 11 -35.78 32.50 -13.37
C THR A 11 -36.36 31.98 -14.69
N ILE A 12 -36.23 30.69 -14.99
CA ILE A 12 -37.16 29.99 -15.89
C ILE A 12 -37.54 28.65 -15.24
N ASP A 13 -38.78 28.60 -14.78
CA ASP A 13 -39.57 27.41 -14.48
C ASP A 13 -40.06 26.78 -15.78
N ILE A 14 -39.97 25.45 -15.91
CA ILE A 14 -40.90 24.67 -16.73
C ILE A 14 -41.25 23.39 -15.96
N HIS A 15 -42.47 23.37 -15.42
CA HIS A 15 -43.21 22.18 -15.00
C HIS A 15 -43.53 21.30 -16.22
N HIS A 16 -43.29 19.99 -16.14
CA HIS A 16 -44.19 18.97 -16.68
C HIS A 16 -44.13 17.69 -15.84
N ASP A 17 -45.27 17.03 -15.84
CA ASP A 17 -45.84 16.28 -14.74
C ASP A 17 -46.13 14.84 -15.20
N VAL A 18 -46.34 13.94 -14.23
CA VAL A 18 -47.03 12.63 -14.31
C VAL A 18 -46.28 11.41 -14.89
N HIS A 19 -45.92 10.44 -14.04
CA HIS A 19 -46.65 9.16 -13.91
C HIS A 19 -46.07 8.19 -12.84
N ASP A 20 -46.97 7.73 -11.99
CA ASP A 20 -46.83 6.72 -10.92
C ASP A 20 -46.58 5.27 -11.41
N MET A 21 -45.68 4.57 -10.69
CA MET A 21 -45.74 3.20 -10.07
C MET A 21 -46.22 1.98 -10.92
N PRO A 22 -45.75 0.71 -10.67
CA PRO A 22 -45.59 0.13 -9.33
C PRO A 22 -44.47 -0.92 -9.08
N GLU A 23 -44.39 -1.27 -7.80
CA GLU A 23 -43.59 -2.30 -7.11
C GLU A 23 -43.79 -3.73 -7.63
N GLY A 24 -42.71 -4.53 -7.58
CA GLY A 24 -42.73 -5.97 -7.81
C GLY A 24 -41.77 -6.70 -6.85
N THR A 25 -42.34 -7.36 -5.85
CA THR A 25 -41.66 -8.23 -4.87
C THR A 25 -41.50 -9.63 -5.45
N ILE A 26 -40.30 -10.22 -5.47
CA ILE A 26 -40.13 -11.67 -5.70
C ILE A 26 -39.10 -12.29 -4.73
N SER A 27 -39.65 -13.21 -3.94
CA SER A 27 -39.17 -14.28 -3.07
C SER A 27 -37.86 -15.02 -3.44
N ARG A 28 -37.04 -15.32 -2.41
CA ARG A 28 -36.01 -16.38 -2.39
C ARG A 28 -36.59 -17.72 -1.89
N PRO A 29 -36.07 -18.86 -2.36
CA PRO A 29 -36.03 -20.08 -1.55
C PRO A 29 -34.60 -20.46 -1.12
N ARG A 30 -34.54 -20.98 0.11
CA ARG A 30 -33.39 -21.59 0.82
C ARG A 30 -32.83 -22.80 0.07
N GLN A 31 -31.51 -22.96 0.09
CA GLN A 31 -30.83 -24.26 -0.06
C GLN A 31 -30.50 -24.81 1.33
N ASP A 32 -30.82 -26.08 1.52
CA ASP A 32 -30.45 -26.91 2.66
C ASP A 32 -29.12 -27.64 2.34
N PRO A 33 -28.16 -27.76 3.27
CA PRO A 33 -26.85 -28.34 3.02
C PRO A 33 -26.76 -29.77 3.59
N SER A 34 -26.35 -30.74 2.77
CA SER A 34 -25.88 -32.03 3.29
C SER A 34 -24.98 -32.74 2.30
N ASP A 35 -23.81 -33.16 2.81
CA ASP A 35 -22.84 -34.14 2.30
C ASP A 35 -22.05 -33.74 1.04
N VAL A 36 -20.71 -33.79 1.02
CA VAL A 36 -19.89 -34.96 1.38
C VAL A 36 -18.58 -34.55 2.06
N THR A 37 -18.32 -35.16 3.22
CA THR A 37 -17.03 -35.23 3.91
C THR A 37 -16.20 -36.40 3.37
N LEU A 38 -14.86 -36.25 3.51
CA LEU A 38 -13.80 -37.28 3.57
C LEU A 38 -12.93 -37.41 2.31
N LEU A 39 -11.68 -36.95 2.44
CA LEU A 39 -10.54 -37.84 2.69
C LEU A 39 -9.36 -37.03 3.28
N PHE A 40 -9.14 -37.18 4.60
CA PHE A 40 -7.82 -37.07 5.24
C PHE A 40 -6.98 -38.31 4.82
N GLU A 41 -5.65 -38.36 4.85
CA GLU A 41 -4.76 -38.16 6.01
C GLU A 41 -3.33 -38.44 5.48
N VAL A 42 -2.32 -37.62 5.76
CA VAL A 42 -1.12 -37.86 6.61
C VAL A 42 0.01 -37.07 5.91
N GLU A 43 0.80 -36.17 6.49
CA GLU A 43 1.56 -36.30 7.74
C GLU A 43 1.86 -34.90 8.33
N SER A 44 1.67 -34.83 9.64
CA SER A 44 1.87 -33.68 10.52
C SER A 44 3.34 -33.32 10.69
N ASN A 45 3.64 -32.01 10.70
CA ASN A 45 4.62 -31.45 11.64
C ASN A 45 4.24 -30.02 12.03
N SER A 46 3.71 -29.91 13.26
CA SER A 46 3.43 -28.71 14.06
C SER A 46 2.56 -27.62 13.43
N ASP A 47 1.27 -27.89 13.36
CA ASP A 47 0.19 -26.90 13.29
C ASP A 47 0.28 -25.92 14.47
N ILE A 48 0.47 -24.64 14.18
CA ILE A 48 0.05 -23.53 15.05
C ILE A 48 -0.96 -22.73 14.24
N SER A 49 -2.19 -23.21 14.26
CA SER A 49 -3.30 -22.53 13.60
C SER A 49 -3.44 -21.10 14.16
N TRP A 50 -3.46 -20.12 13.25
CA TRP A 50 -3.75 -18.73 13.52
C TRP A 50 -5.27 -18.50 13.72
N ASP A 51 -5.96 -19.35 14.47
CA ASP A 51 -7.43 -19.40 14.64
C ASP A 51 -8.06 -18.15 15.31
N ASN A 52 -7.32 -17.07 15.52
CA ASN A 52 -7.95 -15.82 15.95
C ASN A 52 -8.41 -15.03 14.72
N PRO A 53 -9.66 -14.53 14.71
CA PRO A 53 -10.14 -13.69 13.62
C PRO A 53 -9.21 -12.48 13.44
N CYS A 54 -8.95 -12.12 12.19
CA CYS A 54 -8.26 -10.89 11.85
C CYS A 54 -9.00 -9.69 12.50
N PRO A 55 -8.30 -8.62 12.91
CA PRO A 55 -8.98 -7.40 13.35
C PRO A 55 -10.01 -6.99 12.30
N ASP A 56 -11.25 -6.79 12.71
CA ASP A 56 -12.31 -6.37 11.80
C ASP A 56 -12.03 -4.95 11.32
N PHE A 57 -11.64 -4.81 10.05
CA PHE A 57 -11.38 -3.52 9.43
C PHE A 57 -12.66 -2.85 8.92
N SER A 58 -13.82 -3.51 9.05
CA SER A 58 -15.11 -2.94 8.65
C SER A 58 -15.43 -1.63 9.37
N SER A 59 -14.92 -1.45 10.61
CA SER A 59 -15.07 -0.21 11.37
C SER A 59 -14.38 0.99 10.71
N LEU A 60 -13.38 0.77 9.83
CA LEU A 60 -12.72 1.81 9.05
C LEU A 60 -13.60 2.34 7.92
N LEU A 61 -14.71 1.67 7.61
CA LEU A 61 -15.53 1.97 6.44
C LEU A 61 -16.64 3.00 6.73
N TYR A 62 -17.00 3.29 7.99
CA TYR A 62 -18.01 4.29 8.36
C TYR A 62 -17.89 4.81 9.80
N SER A 63 -17.73 6.14 9.99
CA SER A 63 -18.32 6.93 11.11
C SER A 63 -17.98 8.44 11.08
N PRO A 64 -18.91 9.34 11.50
CA PRO A 64 -18.68 10.77 11.67
C PRO A 64 -18.39 11.22 13.14
N ILE A 65 -17.55 12.26 13.24
CA ILE A 65 -17.33 13.31 14.27
C ILE A 65 -17.72 13.09 15.75
N SER A 66 -16.73 13.11 16.67
CA SER A 66 -16.70 14.04 17.82
C SER A 66 -15.32 14.17 18.51
N PHE A 67 -15.08 15.35 19.09
CA PHE A 67 -13.82 15.94 19.58
C PHE A 67 -13.30 15.41 20.94
N MET A 68 -11.97 15.30 21.09
CA MET A 68 -11.14 15.96 22.13
C MET A 68 -9.64 15.57 22.04
N PRO A 69 -8.71 16.41 22.52
CA PRO A 69 -7.27 16.30 22.29
C PRO A 69 -6.49 15.68 23.47
N ASN A 70 -5.23 15.31 23.17
CA ASN A 70 -4.14 14.84 24.05
C ASN A 70 -3.92 13.31 24.07
N ILE A 71 -3.16 12.82 23.08
CA ILE A 71 -2.36 11.60 23.30
C ILE A 71 -1.03 12.07 23.89
N ILE A 72 -0.93 11.93 25.20
CA ILE A 72 0.37 11.88 25.88
C ILE A 72 0.97 10.53 25.48
N LEU A 73 2.08 10.54 24.73
CA LEU A 73 2.87 9.34 24.45
C LEU A 73 3.72 9.02 25.69
N ASP A 74 3.14 8.27 26.61
CA ASP A 74 3.83 7.66 27.74
C ASP A 74 3.82 6.15 27.50
N ASP A 75 4.75 5.65 26.68
CA ASP A 75 5.06 4.22 26.50
C ASP A 75 6.19 4.10 25.45
N SER A 76 7.45 4.25 25.87
CA SER A 76 8.56 3.83 25.03
C SER A 76 8.50 2.32 24.87
N LEU A 77 8.40 1.84 23.63
CA LEU A 77 8.49 0.41 23.33
C LEU A 77 9.85 -0.11 23.79
N ILE A 78 9.90 -0.86 24.89
CA ILE A 78 11.13 -1.50 25.38
C ILE A 78 11.23 -2.88 24.72
N LEU A 79 12.21 -3.04 23.84
CA LEU A 79 12.41 -4.28 23.11
C LEU A 79 13.03 -5.37 24.00
N SER A 80 12.49 -6.58 23.97
CA SER A 80 13.12 -7.78 24.53
C SER A 80 14.29 -8.27 23.67
N GLY A 81 15.10 -9.22 24.16
CA GLY A 81 16.23 -9.77 23.39
C GLY A 81 15.83 -10.39 22.04
N HIS A 82 14.66 -11.04 21.98
CA HIS A 82 14.10 -11.59 20.74
C HIS A 82 13.59 -10.50 19.80
N GLU A 83 12.98 -9.44 20.34
CA GLU A 83 12.52 -8.31 19.53
C GLU A 83 13.70 -7.51 18.95
N HIS A 84 14.83 -7.41 19.67
CA HIS A 84 16.07 -6.89 19.11
C HIS A 84 16.56 -7.73 17.93
N GLN A 85 16.44 -9.07 17.97
CA GLN A 85 16.79 -9.91 16.83
C GLN A 85 15.90 -9.64 15.61
N ALA A 86 14.58 -9.51 15.80
CA ALA A 86 13.67 -9.12 14.72
C ALA A 86 14.00 -7.73 14.16
N PHE A 87 14.36 -6.79 15.02
CA PHE A 87 14.76 -5.45 14.62
C PHE A 87 16.06 -5.45 13.81
N TYR A 88 17.09 -6.17 14.26
CA TYR A 88 18.34 -6.32 13.50
C TYR A 88 18.12 -7.04 12.17
N HIS A 89 17.25 -8.05 12.14
CA HIS A 89 16.85 -8.71 10.90
C HIS A 89 16.24 -7.72 9.91
N TYR A 90 15.40 -6.80 10.37
CA TYR A 90 14.87 -5.72 9.54
C TYR A 90 15.99 -4.86 8.94
N GLN A 91 16.94 -4.41 9.78
CA GLN A 91 18.00 -3.48 9.36
C GLN A 91 19.00 -4.09 8.37
N ASP A 92 19.13 -5.42 8.34
CA ASP A 92 20.13 -6.12 7.54
C ASP A 92 19.49 -6.93 6.40
N ARG A 93 18.91 -8.09 6.72
CA ARG A 93 18.53 -9.10 5.71
C ARG A 93 17.15 -8.91 5.12
N PHE A 94 16.21 -8.34 5.87
CA PHE A 94 14.85 -8.12 5.39
C PHE A 94 14.83 -7.24 4.13
N ILE A 95 15.73 -6.24 4.10
CA ILE A 95 15.85 -5.25 3.04
C ILE A 95 16.76 -5.74 1.92
N SER A 96 17.91 -6.33 2.27
CA SER A 96 18.94 -6.75 1.31
C SER A 96 18.43 -7.77 0.27
N ASP A 97 17.46 -8.61 0.63
CA ASP A 97 16.90 -9.60 -0.29
C ASP A 97 15.78 -9.04 -1.18
N ARG A 98 15.32 -7.82 -0.88
CA ARG A 98 14.25 -7.13 -1.61
C ARG A 98 14.78 -6.01 -2.50
N LEU A 99 16.02 -5.57 -2.27
CA LEU A 99 16.63 -4.44 -2.98
C LEU A 99 18.12 -4.70 -3.24
N LEU A 100 18.59 -4.30 -4.41
CA LEU A 100 20.02 -4.27 -4.75
C LEU A 100 20.75 -3.08 -4.10
N LYS A 101 20.35 -2.65 -2.89
CA LYS A 101 20.79 -1.38 -2.29
C LYS A 101 21.22 -1.57 -0.84
N THR A 102 22.15 -0.75 -0.37
CA THR A 102 22.51 -0.72 1.05
C THR A 102 21.25 -0.41 1.88
N PRO A 103 20.93 -1.22 2.91
CA PRO A 103 19.67 -1.09 3.64
C PRO A 103 19.40 0.31 4.19
N GLN A 104 20.43 0.97 4.75
CA GLN A 104 20.32 2.31 5.32
C GLN A 104 19.84 3.36 4.31
N TRP A 105 20.36 3.32 3.08
CA TRP A 105 20.07 4.33 2.05
C TRP A 105 18.83 4.02 1.22
N SER A 106 18.13 2.94 1.57
CA SER A 106 16.95 2.46 0.84
C SER A 106 15.65 3.12 1.31
N MET A 107 14.57 2.86 0.56
CA MET A 107 13.21 3.19 0.98
C MET A 107 12.86 2.62 2.37
N PHE A 108 13.36 1.43 2.69
CA PHE A 108 13.13 0.80 4.00
C PHE A 108 13.94 1.47 5.13
N GLY A 109 15.07 2.08 4.79
CA GLY A 109 15.82 2.97 5.67
C GLY A 109 15.03 4.25 5.99
N CYS A 110 14.45 4.88 4.96
CA CYS A 110 13.55 6.04 5.12
C CYS A 110 12.33 5.69 6.00
N ILE A 111 11.70 4.53 5.77
CA ILE A 111 10.61 4.02 6.60
C ILE A 111 11.07 3.92 8.06
N LEU A 112 12.19 3.25 8.32
CA LEU A 112 12.69 3.05 9.68
C LEU A 112 12.97 4.36 10.41
N GLN A 113 13.69 5.29 9.77
CA GLN A 113 14.00 6.60 10.34
C GLN A 113 12.73 7.42 10.61
N SER A 114 11.65 7.19 9.88
CA SER A 114 10.40 7.92 10.07
C SER A 114 9.50 7.29 11.15
N ILE A 115 9.66 6.00 11.42
CA ILE A 115 8.75 5.26 12.33
C ILE A 115 9.36 4.82 13.65
N TYR A 116 10.68 4.91 13.84
CA TYR A 116 11.34 4.38 15.05
C TYR A 116 10.81 4.95 16.37
N HIS A 117 10.21 6.14 16.33
CA HIS A 117 9.55 6.80 17.46
C HIS A 117 8.04 6.58 17.54
N ILE A 118 7.45 5.83 16.62
CA ILE A 118 6.01 5.65 16.47
C ILE A 118 5.66 4.23 16.92
N PRO A 119 5.13 4.04 18.15
CA PRO A 119 4.98 2.71 18.73
C PRO A 119 4.08 1.78 17.89
N MET A 120 3.02 2.33 17.30
CA MET A 120 2.12 1.61 16.37
C MET A 120 2.91 0.93 15.23
N ALA A 121 3.69 1.73 14.51
CA ALA A 121 4.45 1.29 13.35
C ALA A 121 5.58 0.34 13.76
N MET A 122 6.23 0.60 14.90
CA MET A 122 7.26 -0.28 15.45
C MET A 122 6.71 -1.64 15.87
N HIS A 123 5.53 -1.71 16.49
CA HIS A 123 4.90 -2.99 16.79
C HIS A 123 4.65 -3.80 15.51
N LEU A 124 4.13 -3.18 14.44
CA LEU A 124 3.89 -3.86 13.17
C LEU A 124 5.19 -4.27 12.46
N LEU A 125 6.22 -3.42 12.49
CA LEU A 125 7.55 -3.77 11.96
C LEU A 125 8.12 -4.99 12.68
N ILE A 126 8.09 -5.02 14.01
CA ILE A 126 8.60 -6.15 14.78
C ILE A 126 7.82 -7.43 14.47
N ALA A 127 6.50 -7.34 14.33
CA ALA A 127 5.68 -8.48 13.92
C ALA A 127 6.10 -9.00 12.52
N ALA A 128 6.15 -8.12 11.52
CA ALA A 128 6.48 -8.48 10.14
C ALA A 128 7.89 -9.08 10.02
N SER A 129 8.86 -8.49 10.71
CA SER A 129 10.25 -8.97 10.74
C SER A 129 10.41 -10.27 11.50
N SER A 130 9.65 -10.48 12.59
CA SER A 130 9.64 -11.75 13.33
C SER A 130 9.10 -12.89 12.48
N MET A 131 8.00 -12.64 11.74
CA MET A 131 7.43 -13.62 10.80
C MET A 131 8.44 -13.99 9.71
N ASP A 132 9.11 -12.99 9.13
CA ASP A 132 10.11 -13.22 8.08
C ASP A 132 11.32 -14.01 8.60
N LEU A 133 11.85 -13.61 9.76
CA LEU A 133 13.02 -14.25 10.38
C LEU A 133 12.72 -15.72 10.70
N ASN A 134 11.58 -16.01 11.32
CA ASN A 134 11.19 -17.37 11.66
C ASN A 134 11.00 -18.24 10.40
N ARG A 135 10.44 -17.70 9.32
CA ARG A 135 10.26 -18.43 8.05
C ARG A 135 11.59 -18.80 7.40
N ARG A 136 12.61 -17.96 7.57
CA ARG A 136 13.95 -18.15 6.98
C ARG A 136 14.86 -19.01 7.84
N SER A 137 14.53 -19.18 9.11
CA SER A 137 15.34 -19.95 10.05
C SER A 137 14.83 -21.39 10.14
N PRO A 138 15.71 -22.41 10.03
CA PRO A 138 15.32 -23.78 10.32
C PRO A 138 14.94 -23.98 11.79
N ASN A 139 15.36 -23.06 12.67
CA ASN A 139 15.04 -23.05 14.10
C ASN A 139 14.43 -21.68 14.46
N PRO A 140 13.10 -21.53 14.44
CA PRO A 140 12.42 -20.29 14.81
C PRO A 140 12.82 -19.86 16.23
N THR A 141 13.38 -18.66 16.38
CA THR A 141 13.86 -18.17 17.68
C THR A 141 12.82 -17.32 18.41
N ILE A 142 11.84 -16.77 17.68
CA ILE A 142 10.81 -15.90 18.23
C ILE A 142 9.51 -16.67 18.36
N SER A 143 8.94 -16.73 19.56
CA SER A 143 7.67 -17.45 19.74
C SER A 143 6.53 -16.81 18.92
N PRO A 144 5.63 -17.59 18.31
CA PRO A 144 4.47 -17.06 17.59
C PRO A 144 3.59 -16.15 18.47
N GLY A 145 3.54 -16.41 19.79
CA GLY A 145 2.81 -15.58 20.76
C GLY A 145 3.32 -14.13 20.82
N VAL A 146 4.65 -13.93 20.79
CA VAL A 146 5.27 -12.59 20.77
C VAL A 146 4.92 -11.87 19.47
N THR A 147 5.09 -12.55 18.33
CA THR A 147 4.74 -11.99 17.01
C THR A 147 3.27 -11.57 16.94
N LYS A 148 2.36 -12.43 17.43
CA LYS A 148 0.91 -12.15 17.48
C LYS A 148 0.56 -10.99 18.42
N ALA A 149 1.26 -10.86 19.54
CA ALA A 149 1.07 -9.75 20.48
C ALA A 149 1.45 -8.41 19.84
N HIS A 150 2.60 -8.34 19.16
CA HIS A 150 3.02 -7.15 18.41
C HIS A 150 2.05 -6.83 17.26
N PHE A 151 1.67 -7.82 16.46
CA PHE A 151 0.70 -7.65 15.38
C PHE A 151 -0.61 -7.06 15.90
N ARG A 152 -1.18 -7.65 16.96
CA ARG A 152 -2.44 -7.21 17.56
C ARG A 152 -2.33 -5.78 18.09
N LYS A 153 -1.30 -5.49 18.91
CA LYS A 153 -1.11 -4.18 19.53
C LYS A 153 -0.94 -3.08 18.47
N GLY A 154 -0.12 -3.33 17.46
CA GLY A 154 0.07 -2.39 16.35
C GLY A 154 -1.19 -2.16 15.53
N SER A 155 -1.96 -3.23 15.24
CA SER A 155 -3.23 -3.12 14.52
C SER A 155 -4.30 -2.37 15.31
N GLU A 156 -4.42 -2.62 16.62
CA GLU A 156 -5.32 -1.88 17.51
C GLU A 156 -4.99 -0.38 17.54
N MET A 157 -3.69 -0.03 17.64
CA MET A 157 -3.26 1.36 17.61
C MET A 157 -3.52 2.04 16.26
N LEU A 158 -3.39 1.30 15.16
CA LEU A 158 -3.73 1.81 13.82
C LEU A 158 -5.23 2.07 13.68
N ILE A 159 -6.06 1.13 14.13
CA ILE A 159 -7.52 1.32 14.14
C ILE A 159 -7.90 2.54 15.00
N GLN A 160 -7.28 2.70 16.16
CA GLN A 160 -7.49 3.89 17.02
C GLN A 160 -7.08 5.17 16.30
N LEU A 161 -5.90 5.22 15.69
CA LEU A 161 -5.43 6.39 14.92
C LEU A 161 -6.42 6.77 13.82
N MET A 162 -6.95 5.79 13.10
CA MET A 162 -7.90 6.02 12.01
C MET A 162 -9.27 6.54 12.49
N ASN A 163 -9.59 6.32 13.78
CA ASN A 163 -10.80 6.82 14.41
C ASN A 163 -10.62 8.21 15.05
N VAL A 164 -9.39 8.70 15.16
CA VAL A 164 -9.07 10.01 15.76
C VAL A 164 -9.13 11.10 14.68
N HIS A 165 -9.65 12.27 15.04
CA HIS A 165 -9.86 13.42 14.13
C HIS A 165 -8.64 14.31 13.98
N ALA A 166 -7.46 13.78 14.30
CA ALA A 166 -6.19 14.47 14.10
C ALA A 166 -5.69 14.21 12.69
N GLU A 167 -4.98 15.18 12.12
CA GLU A 167 -4.27 14.98 10.86
C GLU A 167 -3.19 13.90 11.06
N PRO A 168 -3.29 12.75 10.36
CA PRO A 168 -2.37 11.65 10.57
C PRO A 168 -1.04 11.95 9.88
N HIS A 169 0.06 11.46 10.46
CA HIS A 169 1.35 11.45 9.76
C HIS A 169 1.28 10.42 8.61
N HIS A 170 1.04 10.89 7.39
CA HIS A 170 0.68 10.04 6.25
C HIS A 170 1.72 8.96 5.96
N PHE A 171 3.00 9.34 5.92
CA PHE A 171 4.08 8.41 5.63
C PHE A 171 4.16 7.27 6.65
N SER A 172 3.98 7.57 7.93
CA SER A 172 4.05 6.57 9.01
C SER A 172 2.80 5.71 9.10
N THR A 173 1.65 6.29 8.74
CA THR A 173 0.38 5.56 8.63
C THR A 173 0.47 4.55 7.48
N LEU A 174 0.91 4.97 6.30
CA LEU A 174 1.15 4.07 5.16
C LEU A 174 2.23 3.03 5.45
N SER A 175 3.25 3.37 6.23
CA SER A 175 4.28 2.39 6.65
C SER A 175 3.68 1.32 7.54
N SER A 176 2.76 1.70 8.42
CA SER A 176 2.00 0.77 9.28
C SER A 176 1.13 -0.15 8.43
N TRP A 177 0.40 0.40 7.46
CA TRP A 177 -0.36 -0.37 6.48
C TRP A 177 0.51 -1.37 5.70
N PHE A 178 1.73 -0.96 5.33
CA PHE A 178 2.67 -1.82 4.61
C PHE A 178 3.11 -3.01 5.45
N PHE A 179 3.50 -2.80 6.71
CA PHE A 179 3.83 -3.91 7.61
C PHE A 179 2.64 -4.81 7.92
N LEU A 180 1.43 -4.23 7.97
CA LEU A 180 0.20 -5.00 8.13
C LEU A 180 -0.04 -5.93 6.94
N TYR A 181 0.13 -5.45 5.70
CA TYR A 181 0.11 -6.28 4.49
C TYR A 181 1.09 -7.44 4.57
N LEU A 182 2.35 -7.14 4.91
CA LEU A 182 3.40 -8.14 5.01
C LEU A 182 3.10 -9.21 6.07
N CYS A 183 2.42 -8.84 7.16
CA CYS A 183 1.97 -9.80 8.15
C CYS A 183 0.80 -10.66 7.64
N MET A 184 -0.16 -10.07 6.93
CA MET A 184 -1.35 -10.76 6.46
C MET A 184 -1.06 -11.69 5.28
N GLY A 185 -0.28 -11.24 4.31
CA GLY A 185 0.12 -12.02 3.13
C GLY A 185 1.10 -13.17 3.42
N ARG A 186 1.63 -13.25 4.64
CA ARG A 186 2.55 -14.33 5.07
C ARG A 186 1.95 -15.29 6.07
N ARG A 187 0.62 -15.25 6.26
CA ARG A 187 -0.08 -16.25 7.07
C ARG A 187 -0.17 -17.55 6.30
N GLU A 188 -0.10 -18.66 7.04
CA GLU A 188 -0.29 -20.01 6.47
C GLU A 188 -1.69 -20.18 5.89
N ILE A 189 -2.70 -19.66 6.61
CA ILE A 189 -4.07 -19.57 6.13
C ILE A 189 -4.36 -18.09 5.85
N LEU A 190 -4.52 -17.77 4.57
CA LEU A 190 -4.81 -16.41 4.11
C LEU A 190 -6.26 -16.04 4.44
N ASP A 191 -6.44 -15.00 5.27
CA ASP A 191 -7.75 -14.39 5.48
C ASP A 191 -8.08 -13.45 4.31
N LYS A 192 -8.65 -14.04 3.26
CA LYS A 192 -9.02 -13.32 2.03
C LYS A 192 -9.94 -12.13 2.28
N ASN A 193 -10.90 -12.27 3.20
CA ASN A 193 -11.83 -11.19 3.53
C ASN A 193 -11.12 -10.03 4.25
N GLY A 194 -10.25 -10.37 5.21
CA GLY A 194 -9.44 -9.37 5.91
C GLY A 194 -8.51 -8.61 4.96
N VAL A 195 -7.86 -9.32 4.02
CA VAL A 195 -7.00 -8.70 3.00
C VAL A 195 -7.80 -7.80 2.06
N ASP A 196 -9.00 -8.23 1.65
CA ASP A 196 -9.86 -7.42 0.81
C ASP A 196 -10.28 -6.12 1.49
N GLN A 197 -10.69 -6.20 2.77
CA GLN A 197 -11.02 -5.03 3.58
C GLN A 197 -9.81 -4.10 3.77
N LEU A 198 -8.62 -4.67 4.00
CA LEU A 198 -7.37 -3.93 4.12
C LEU A 198 -7.08 -3.12 2.85
N SER A 199 -7.14 -3.78 1.69
CA SER A 199 -6.94 -3.17 0.38
C SER A 199 -7.90 -1.99 0.14
N GLN A 200 -9.20 -2.19 0.42
CA GLN A 200 -10.21 -1.14 0.32
C GLN A 200 -9.96 0.01 1.32
N ALA A 201 -9.57 -0.29 2.56
CA ALA A 201 -9.32 0.72 3.58
C ALA A 201 -8.14 1.63 3.19
N ILE A 202 -7.07 1.06 2.65
CA ILE A 202 -5.90 1.82 2.19
C ILE A 202 -6.25 2.69 0.98
N LEU A 203 -6.99 2.14 0.00
CA LEU A 203 -7.48 2.93 -1.13
C LEU A 203 -8.32 4.14 -0.66
N LYS A 204 -9.29 3.89 0.22
CA LYS A 204 -10.13 4.96 0.79
C LYS A 204 -9.30 5.99 1.53
N TYR A 205 -8.26 5.58 2.27
CA TYR A 205 -7.35 6.49 2.95
C TYR A 205 -6.59 7.38 1.95
N ILE A 206 -6.01 6.79 0.90
CA ILE A 206 -5.28 7.52 -0.14
C ILE A 206 -6.18 8.54 -0.83
N GLN A 207 -7.40 8.14 -1.20
CA GLN A 207 -8.39 9.02 -1.83
C GLN A 207 -8.86 10.13 -0.89
N ARG A 208 -9.15 9.81 0.38
CA ARG A 208 -9.60 10.78 1.40
C ARG A 208 -8.59 11.92 1.59
N TYR A 209 -7.31 11.60 1.57
CA TYR A 209 -6.23 12.59 1.76
C TYR A 209 -5.60 13.05 0.43
N ASN A 210 -6.16 12.65 -0.72
CA ASN A 210 -5.65 12.97 -2.06
C ASN A 210 -4.15 12.69 -2.23
N LEU A 211 -3.65 11.61 -1.62
CA LEU A 211 -2.22 11.30 -1.59
C LEU A 211 -1.69 10.94 -2.97
N ASP A 212 -2.51 10.33 -3.81
CA ASP A 212 -2.20 10.05 -5.22
C ASP A 212 -1.96 11.33 -6.03
N SER A 213 -2.83 12.32 -5.86
CA SER A 213 -2.73 13.62 -6.51
C SER A 213 -1.56 14.44 -5.96
N LEU A 214 -1.30 14.36 -4.66
CA LEU A 214 -0.15 14.98 -4.00
C LEU A 214 1.17 14.41 -4.57
N SER A 215 1.28 13.09 -4.69
CA SER A 215 2.46 12.41 -5.21
C SER A 215 2.61 12.54 -6.73
N ALA A 216 1.51 12.65 -7.49
CA ALA A 216 1.55 12.79 -8.94
C ALA A 216 1.86 14.21 -9.44
N ASN A 217 1.64 15.24 -8.62
CA ASN A 217 1.77 16.65 -8.99
C ASN A 217 2.89 17.37 -8.23
N ILE A 218 3.95 16.64 -7.87
CA ILE A 218 5.18 17.27 -7.41
C ILE A 218 5.68 18.11 -8.58
N LYS A 219 5.68 19.44 -8.41
CA LYS A 219 6.06 20.37 -9.47
C LYS A 219 7.52 20.14 -9.85
N SER A 220 7.79 19.34 -10.86
CA SER A 220 9.14 19.18 -11.43
C SER A 220 9.26 19.94 -12.76
N GLU A 221 10.43 20.58 -12.95
CA GLU A 221 11.07 20.86 -14.26
C GLU A 221 10.98 22.24 -14.94
N GLN A 222 10.56 23.33 -14.28
CA GLN A 222 11.01 24.68 -14.72
C GLN A 222 11.84 25.44 -13.69
N SER A 223 11.93 24.96 -12.46
CA SER A 223 12.82 25.56 -11.44
C SER A 223 14.14 24.81 -11.27
N LEU A 224 14.23 23.52 -11.63
CA LEU A 224 15.38 22.67 -11.30
C LEU A 224 16.63 22.88 -12.16
N LEU A 225 16.52 23.57 -13.31
CA LEU A 225 17.68 24.02 -14.09
C LEU A 225 18.15 25.44 -13.69
N ALA A 226 17.41 26.13 -12.81
CA ALA A 226 17.67 27.53 -12.46
C ALA A 226 17.91 27.76 -10.95
N SER A 227 17.42 26.89 -10.08
CA SER A 227 17.79 26.89 -8.66
C SER A 227 19.02 26.02 -8.46
N SER A 228 20.06 26.60 -7.86
CA SER A 228 21.20 25.88 -7.27
C SER A 228 20.75 24.52 -6.72
N TRP A 229 21.51 23.47 -7.01
CA TRP A 229 21.33 22.09 -6.55
C TRP A 229 21.25 21.94 -5.00
N HIS A 230 21.37 23.06 -4.27
CA HIS A 230 21.30 23.19 -2.82
C HIS A 230 20.01 23.83 -2.28
N ASP A 231 18.99 24.10 -3.11
CA ASP A 231 17.74 24.70 -2.61
C ASP A 231 16.84 23.62 -1.98
N SER A 232 17.17 23.28 -0.73
CA SER A 232 16.56 22.27 0.17
C SER A 232 15.12 22.61 0.63
N SER A 233 14.39 23.42 -0.13
CA SER A 233 13.09 23.97 0.25
C SER A 233 11.89 23.07 -0.11
N HIS A 234 12.10 22.00 -0.88
CA HIS A 234 11.04 21.06 -1.26
C HIS A 234 11.07 19.81 -0.38
N SER A 235 10.01 19.61 0.42
CA SER A 235 9.84 18.39 1.21
C SER A 235 9.84 17.15 0.30
N ALA A 236 10.71 16.18 0.57
CA ALA A 236 10.73 14.87 -0.10
C ALA A 236 9.50 13.99 0.26
N GLU A 237 8.66 14.44 1.20
CA GLU A 237 7.56 13.66 1.73
C GLU A 237 6.53 13.21 0.67
N PRO A 238 6.04 14.06 -0.26
CA PRO A 238 5.11 13.63 -1.31
C PRO A 238 5.68 12.50 -2.19
N GLY A 239 6.96 12.54 -2.52
CA GLY A 239 7.60 11.52 -3.35
C GLY A 239 7.81 10.22 -2.57
N LEU A 240 8.15 10.31 -1.29
CA LEU A 240 8.24 9.14 -0.41
C LEU A 240 6.87 8.48 -0.20
N ILE A 241 5.81 9.27 -0.01
CA ILE A 241 4.43 8.78 0.03
C ILE A 241 4.10 8.05 -1.27
N GLY A 242 4.44 8.64 -2.42
CA GLY A 242 4.20 8.03 -3.73
C GLY A 242 4.92 6.68 -3.89
N ARG A 243 6.18 6.62 -3.48
CA ARG A 243 6.98 5.39 -3.50
C ARG A 243 6.40 4.31 -2.59
N LEU A 244 5.96 4.69 -1.40
CA LEU A 244 5.33 3.78 -0.45
C LEU A 244 3.97 3.27 -0.94
N MET A 245 3.19 4.11 -1.61
CA MET A 245 1.94 3.72 -2.26
C MET A 245 2.16 2.70 -3.38
N LEU A 246 3.20 2.86 -4.19
CA LEU A 246 3.55 1.85 -5.21
C LEU A 246 4.00 0.53 -4.58
N LEU A 247 4.76 0.56 -3.48
CA LEU A 247 5.13 -0.66 -2.74
C LEU A 247 3.89 -1.37 -2.17
N LEU A 248 2.97 -0.63 -1.57
CA LEU A 248 1.69 -1.17 -1.09
C LEU A 248 0.87 -1.78 -2.23
N ALA A 249 0.78 -1.10 -3.37
CA ALA A 249 0.08 -1.62 -4.53
C ALA A 249 0.75 -2.86 -5.13
N ALA A 250 2.07 -2.98 -5.06
CA ALA A 250 2.76 -4.20 -5.49
C ALA A 250 2.40 -5.40 -4.60
N GLU A 251 2.38 -5.23 -3.27
CA GLU A 251 1.92 -6.28 -2.35
C GLU A 251 0.42 -6.59 -2.57
N ASP A 252 -0.39 -5.58 -2.92
CA ASP A 252 -1.81 -5.75 -3.26
C ASP A 252 -2.04 -6.51 -4.60
N ILE A 253 -1.13 -6.37 -5.57
CA ILE A 253 -1.13 -7.18 -6.80
C ILE A 253 -0.90 -8.66 -6.46
N GLU A 254 0.06 -8.96 -5.59
CA GLU A 254 0.35 -10.34 -5.17
C GLU A 254 -0.88 -10.98 -4.53
N MET A 255 -1.57 -10.25 -3.63
CA MET A 255 -2.82 -10.73 -3.04
C MET A 255 -3.93 -10.95 -4.08
N GLY A 256 -3.95 -10.16 -5.14
CA GLY A 256 -4.91 -10.27 -6.23
C GLY A 256 -4.87 -11.64 -6.94
N PHE A 257 -3.70 -12.28 -7.03
CA PHE A 257 -3.57 -13.65 -7.57
C PHE A 257 -4.21 -14.70 -6.68
N GLU A 258 -4.28 -14.45 -5.37
CA GLU A 258 -4.98 -15.29 -4.40
C GLU A 258 -6.50 -15.06 -4.41
N GLY A 259 -7.01 -14.16 -5.28
CA GLY A 259 -8.42 -13.84 -5.41
C GLY A 259 -8.95 -12.94 -4.29
N CYS A 260 -8.10 -12.11 -3.69
CA CYS A 260 -8.49 -11.11 -2.67
C CYS A 260 -7.69 -9.82 -2.80
N GLY A 261 -8.21 -8.70 -2.27
CA GLY A 261 -7.53 -7.42 -2.40
C GLY A 261 -7.52 -6.92 -3.84
N GLY A 262 -6.43 -6.27 -4.25
CA GLY A 262 -6.26 -5.71 -5.59
C GLY A 262 -7.00 -4.38 -5.85
N HIS A 263 -7.68 -3.80 -4.85
CA HIS A 263 -8.39 -2.52 -5.00
C HIS A 263 -7.41 -1.36 -5.16
N LEU A 264 -6.36 -1.32 -4.34
CA LEU A 264 -5.32 -0.31 -4.43
C LEU A 264 -4.48 -0.49 -5.71
N ALA A 265 -4.13 -1.73 -6.03
CA ALA A 265 -3.46 -2.06 -7.27
C ALA A 265 -4.27 -1.63 -8.49
N ASN A 266 -5.58 -1.86 -8.48
CA ASN A 266 -6.49 -1.43 -9.52
C ASN A 266 -6.52 0.10 -9.71
N HIS A 267 -6.39 0.86 -8.62
CA HIS A 267 -6.31 2.32 -8.66
C HIS A 267 -4.99 2.82 -9.25
N LEU A 268 -3.86 2.29 -8.76
CA LEU A 268 -2.52 2.82 -9.09
C LEU A 268 -1.90 2.21 -10.34
N PHE A 269 -2.02 0.91 -10.57
CA PHE A 269 -1.48 0.21 -11.76
C PHE A 269 -2.51 0.09 -12.89
N GLY A 270 -3.77 0.38 -12.58
CA GLY A 270 -4.86 0.35 -13.54
C GLY A 270 -4.94 1.54 -14.50
N SER A 271 -4.29 2.65 -14.14
CA SER A 271 -4.19 3.87 -14.94
C SER A 271 -2.70 4.13 -15.22
N GLU A 272 -2.28 3.90 -16.46
CA GLU A 272 -0.89 4.11 -16.89
C GLU A 272 -0.43 5.54 -16.65
N ASP A 273 -1.29 6.52 -16.93
CA ASP A 273 -0.99 7.94 -16.71
C ASP A 273 -0.72 8.26 -15.23
N LEU A 274 -1.60 7.83 -14.32
CA LEU A 274 -1.43 8.06 -12.89
C LEU A 274 -0.16 7.37 -12.38
N HIS A 275 0.04 6.11 -12.78
CA HIS A 275 1.22 5.34 -12.43
C HIS A 275 2.51 6.05 -12.84
N LEU A 276 2.63 6.44 -14.11
CA LEU A 276 3.81 7.10 -14.64
C LEU A 276 4.07 8.45 -13.98
N ARG A 277 3.01 9.22 -13.68
CA ARG A 277 3.15 10.50 -12.95
C ARG A 277 3.66 10.31 -11.53
N ILE A 278 3.18 9.30 -10.79
CA ILE A 278 3.70 9.01 -9.46
C ILE A 278 5.12 8.45 -9.53
N PHE A 279 5.40 7.58 -10.49
CA PHE A 279 6.69 6.92 -10.64
C PHE A 279 7.81 7.89 -11.03
N SER A 280 7.56 8.81 -11.96
CA SER A 280 8.56 9.77 -12.45
C SER A 280 9.12 10.65 -11.33
N GLN A 281 8.30 10.95 -10.32
CA GLN A 281 8.70 11.76 -9.17
C GLN A 281 9.60 11.01 -8.17
N GLN A 282 9.81 9.71 -8.33
CA GLN A 282 10.58 8.89 -7.39
C GLN A 282 12.06 8.78 -7.74
N ARG A 283 12.46 9.19 -8.95
CA ARG A 283 13.80 8.93 -9.51
C ARG A 283 14.94 9.46 -8.63
N TYR A 284 14.73 10.58 -7.93
CA TYR A 284 15.74 11.24 -7.10
C TYR A 284 15.29 11.37 -5.64
N ILE A 285 14.25 10.66 -5.23
CA ILE A 285 13.60 10.93 -3.95
C ILE A 285 14.44 10.56 -2.73
N LEU A 286 15.30 9.55 -2.86
CA LEU A 286 16.21 9.14 -1.78
C LEU A 286 17.31 10.17 -1.59
N GLU A 287 17.91 10.66 -2.68
CA GLU A 287 18.86 11.75 -2.65
C GLU A 287 18.25 13.02 -2.04
N GLN A 288 17.02 13.37 -2.41
CA GLN A 288 16.29 14.51 -1.83
C GLN A 288 16.03 14.34 -0.32
N TYR A 289 15.69 13.12 0.12
CA TYR A 289 15.40 12.84 1.53
C TYR A 289 16.66 12.89 2.40
N TRP A 290 17.74 12.25 1.95
CA TRP A 290 19.00 12.15 2.70
C TRP A 290 19.87 13.40 2.56
N GLY A 291 19.64 14.20 1.51
CA GLY A 291 20.35 15.44 1.23
C GLY A 291 21.86 15.21 1.16
N GLU A 292 22.62 16.08 1.84
CA GLU A 292 24.09 16.02 1.87
C GLU A 292 24.64 14.72 2.50
N SER A 293 23.82 13.96 3.24
CA SER A 293 24.24 12.67 3.80
C SER A 293 24.18 11.54 2.76
N TYR A 294 23.53 11.75 1.61
CA TYR A 294 23.37 10.72 0.59
C TYR A 294 24.68 10.46 -0.16
N PRO A 295 25.24 9.24 -0.14
CA PRO A 295 26.51 9.00 -0.80
C PRO A 295 26.42 9.04 -2.34
N GLU A 296 27.42 9.63 -3.00
CA GLU A 296 27.49 9.71 -4.46
C GLU A 296 27.40 8.32 -5.13
N TYR A 297 27.97 7.28 -4.53
CA TYR A 297 27.89 5.92 -5.07
C TYR A 297 26.47 5.34 -4.99
N GLU A 298 25.65 5.75 -4.02
CA GLU A 298 24.23 5.36 -3.93
C GLU A 298 23.39 6.10 -4.97
N ALA A 299 23.68 7.37 -5.23
CA ALA A 299 23.05 8.13 -6.31
C ALA A 299 23.37 7.54 -7.68
N MET A 300 24.63 7.16 -7.91
CA MET A 300 25.04 6.47 -9.14
C MET A 300 24.32 5.11 -9.28
N HIS A 301 24.21 4.36 -8.18
CA HIS A 301 23.48 3.10 -8.16
C HIS A 301 21.99 3.29 -8.51
N ASP A 302 21.33 4.33 -8.00
CA ASP A 302 19.93 4.64 -8.33
C ASP A 302 19.73 4.85 -9.84
N ILE A 303 20.66 5.57 -10.49
CA ILE A 303 20.63 5.75 -11.94
C ILE A 303 20.77 4.41 -12.67
N GLN A 304 21.69 3.55 -12.23
CA GLN A 304 21.94 2.23 -12.83
C GLN A 304 20.75 1.27 -12.66
N VAL A 305 20.07 1.30 -11.52
CA VAL A 305 18.94 0.38 -11.23
C VAL A 305 17.60 0.92 -11.74
N THR A 306 17.51 2.20 -12.12
CA THR A 306 16.27 2.83 -12.61
C THR A 306 15.60 2.01 -13.73
N PRO A 307 16.29 1.56 -14.79
CA PRO A 307 15.67 0.77 -15.85
C PRO A 307 15.08 -0.56 -15.35
N VAL A 308 15.72 -1.21 -14.38
CA VAL A 308 15.24 -2.46 -13.76
C VAL A 308 13.96 -2.20 -12.97
N ILE A 309 13.90 -1.10 -12.23
CA ILE A 309 12.70 -0.69 -11.49
C ILE A 309 11.57 -0.33 -12.48
N GLU A 310 11.85 0.39 -13.55
CA GLU A 310 10.87 0.69 -14.60
C GLU A 310 10.30 -0.57 -15.24
N PHE A 311 11.15 -1.55 -15.54
CA PHE A 311 10.72 -2.86 -16.04
C PHE A 311 9.81 -3.57 -15.03
N GLY A 312 10.22 -3.63 -13.77
CA GLY A 312 9.41 -4.23 -12.69
C GLY A 312 8.02 -3.57 -12.55
N ASN A 313 7.94 -2.25 -12.71
CA ASN A 313 6.66 -1.54 -12.69
C ASN A 313 5.76 -1.90 -13.89
N LYS A 314 6.33 -2.02 -15.10
CA LYS A 314 5.58 -2.50 -16.28
C LYS A 314 5.08 -3.93 -16.11
N VAL A 315 5.90 -4.81 -15.52
CA VAL A 315 5.48 -6.18 -15.15
C VAL A 315 4.32 -6.12 -14.15
N GLY A 316 4.39 -5.26 -13.13
CA GLY A 316 3.30 -5.04 -12.17
C GLY A 316 2.00 -4.61 -12.86
N MET A 317 2.06 -3.73 -13.87
CA MET A 317 0.88 -3.35 -14.65
C MET A 317 0.28 -4.53 -15.43
N ILE A 318 1.11 -5.44 -15.93
CA ILE A 318 0.67 -6.66 -16.61
C ILE A 318 0.02 -7.60 -15.60
N PHE A 319 0.63 -7.82 -14.43
CA PHE A 319 0.06 -8.64 -13.37
C PHE A 319 -1.29 -8.12 -12.89
N GLN A 320 -1.43 -6.81 -12.71
CA GLN A 320 -2.72 -6.23 -12.36
C GLN A 320 -3.78 -6.46 -13.44
N ARG A 321 -3.39 -6.45 -14.72
CA ARG A 321 -4.30 -6.79 -15.82
C ARG A 321 -4.74 -8.24 -15.74
N VAL A 322 -3.82 -9.16 -15.47
CA VAL A 322 -4.13 -10.59 -15.27
C VAL A 322 -5.11 -10.76 -14.11
N ASN A 323 -4.88 -10.11 -12.97
CA ASN A 323 -5.78 -10.16 -11.81
C ASN A 323 -7.20 -9.67 -12.16
N ARG A 324 -7.34 -8.57 -12.92
CA ARG A 324 -8.64 -8.06 -13.38
C ARG A 324 -9.40 -9.08 -14.25
N LEU A 325 -8.68 -9.75 -15.15
CA LEU A 325 -9.27 -10.75 -16.04
C LEU A 325 -9.66 -12.02 -15.27
N SER A 326 -8.81 -12.47 -14.35
CA SER A 326 -9.04 -13.65 -13.50
C SER A 326 -10.23 -13.47 -12.57
N ASN A 327 -10.38 -12.27 -11.98
CA ASN A 327 -11.44 -11.97 -11.01
C ASN A 327 -12.77 -11.55 -11.65
N GLY A 328 -12.94 -11.79 -12.96
CA GLY A 328 -14.24 -11.71 -13.63
C GLY A 328 -14.77 -10.30 -13.87
N ALA A 329 -13.91 -9.37 -14.31
CA ALA A 329 -14.40 -8.12 -14.92
C ALA A 329 -15.32 -8.44 -16.13
N SER A 330 -16.63 -8.35 -15.88
CA SER A 330 -17.74 -8.69 -16.77
C SER A 330 -17.71 -7.96 -18.12
N GLU A 331 -17.89 -8.75 -19.19
CA GLU A 331 -18.54 -8.48 -20.49
C GLU A 331 -18.11 -7.33 -21.43
N GLU A 332 -17.20 -6.43 -21.09
CA GLU A 332 -16.60 -5.48 -22.06
C GLU A 332 -15.07 -5.47 -22.02
N VAL A 333 -14.44 -6.64 -22.08
CA VAL A 333 -12.98 -6.69 -22.26
C VAL A 333 -12.65 -6.29 -23.71
N MET A 334 -12.15 -5.07 -23.89
CA MET A 334 -11.70 -4.58 -25.19
C MET A 334 -10.62 -5.50 -25.78
N PRO A 335 -10.50 -5.66 -27.12
CA PRO A 335 -9.48 -6.53 -27.72
C PRO A 335 -8.04 -6.20 -27.29
N ARG A 336 -7.74 -4.93 -26.99
CA ARG A 336 -6.44 -4.47 -26.46
C ARG A 336 -6.14 -4.97 -25.05
N ASP A 337 -7.18 -5.26 -24.29
CA ASP A 337 -7.07 -5.72 -22.91
C ASP A 337 -6.76 -7.22 -22.80
N LEU A 338 -6.94 -7.95 -23.90
CA LEU A 338 -6.61 -9.38 -24.04
C LEU A 338 -5.19 -9.59 -24.59
N ASP A 339 -4.56 -8.55 -25.16
CA ASP A 339 -3.22 -8.62 -25.75
C ASP A 339 -2.11 -8.53 -24.68
N ILE A 340 -2.15 -9.47 -23.73
CA ILE A 340 -1.10 -9.62 -22.71
C ILE A 340 0.24 -9.99 -23.38
N GLU A 341 0.20 -10.91 -24.34
CA GLU A 341 1.38 -11.38 -25.07
C GLU A 341 2.07 -10.23 -25.83
N GLY A 342 1.32 -9.39 -26.56
CA GLY A 342 1.88 -8.23 -27.26
C GLY A 342 2.53 -7.22 -26.31
N ARG A 343 1.97 -7.01 -25.11
CA ARG A 343 2.56 -6.13 -24.09
C ARG A 343 3.81 -6.73 -23.44
N ILE A 344 3.84 -8.04 -23.22
CA ILE A 344 5.06 -8.74 -22.77
C ILE A 344 6.14 -8.54 -23.84
N SER A 345 5.86 -8.86 -25.11
CA SER A 345 6.83 -8.70 -26.20
C SER A 345 7.29 -7.26 -26.39
N GLN A 346 6.40 -6.27 -26.24
CA GLN A 346 6.77 -4.86 -26.28
C GLN A 346 7.70 -4.48 -25.12
N THR A 347 7.39 -4.97 -23.91
CA THR A 347 8.21 -4.71 -22.72
C THR A 347 9.58 -5.34 -22.90
N GLU A 348 9.65 -6.61 -23.30
CA GLU A 348 10.91 -7.30 -23.61
C GLU A 348 11.74 -6.58 -24.66
N THR A 349 11.12 -6.13 -25.76
CA THR A 349 11.83 -5.43 -26.85
C THR A 349 12.48 -4.14 -26.38
N VAL A 350 11.79 -3.36 -25.53
CA VAL A 350 12.32 -2.09 -25.01
C VAL A 350 13.58 -2.31 -24.16
N TYR A 351 13.66 -3.40 -23.40
CA TYR A 351 14.78 -3.64 -22.47
C TYR A 351 15.86 -4.58 -23.02
N LEU A 352 15.55 -5.46 -23.97
CA LEU A 352 16.56 -6.27 -24.69
C LEU A 352 17.40 -5.43 -25.68
N ILE A 353 16.83 -4.36 -26.24
CA ILE A 353 17.58 -3.43 -27.10
C ILE A 353 18.53 -2.54 -26.27
N ALA A 354 18.19 -2.28 -25.01
CA ALA A 354 19.01 -1.46 -24.12
C ALA A 354 20.31 -2.17 -23.66
N ASP A 355 20.36 -3.51 -23.68
CA ASP A 355 21.57 -4.30 -23.37
C ASP A 355 22.53 -4.46 -24.57
N LEU A 356 22.13 -4.03 -25.78
CA LEU A 356 22.89 -4.17 -27.02
C LEU A 356 23.44 -2.84 -27.58
N ALA A 357 23.18 -1.71 -26.92
CA ALA A 357 23.66 -0.36 -27.26
C ALA A 357 24.54 0.18 -26.14
#